data_AF-R9UDU3-F1
#
_entry.id   AF-R9UDU3-F1
#
_cell.length_a   1.000
_cell.length_b   1.000
_cell.length_c   1.000
_cell.angle_alpha   90.00
_cell.angle_beta   90.00
_cell.angle_gamma   90.00
#
_symmetry.space_group_name_H-M   'P 1'
#
loop_
_entity.id
_entity.type
_entity.pdbx_description
1 polymer ?
#
loop_
_entity_poly.entity_id
_entity_poly.type
_entity_poly.pdbx_seq_one_letter_code
_entity_poly.pdbx_strand_id
1 'polypeptide(L)'
;DYMKRILVRDYDHFSDRGIYSNRKIDPLSYHLFSTDGPHHKEMRYMLSPSFTGSKMRIIFETMQNCSSKLCDHLCKLVSSSGKGKTLEIKNITNTYGLNVIASAGVGLDFNKFDEENPLAEATMKV
;
A
#
# COMPACT_ATOMS: atom_id res chain seq x y z
N ASP A 1 -2.21 18.78 -21.48
CA ASP A 1 -3.29 19.71 -21.10
C ASP A 1 -4.55 19.00 -20.61
N TYR A 2 -5.12 18.09 -21.42
CA TYR A 2 -6.36 17.37 -21.08
C TYR A 2 -6.36 16.64 -19.73
N MET A 3 -5.29 15.93 -19.34
CA MET A 3 -5.23 15.26 -18.03
C MET A 3 -5.41 16.23 -16.85
N LYS A 4 -4.83 17.44 -16.94
CA LYS A 4 -4.97 18.47 -15.91
C LYS A 4 -6.37 19.08 -15.89
N ARG A 5 -7.03 19.17 -17.05
CA ARG A 5 -8.44 19.58 -17.13
C ARG A 5 -9.32 18.55 -16.43
N ILE A 6 -9.22 17.29 -16.82
CA ILE A 6 -10.03 16.19 -16.29
C ILE A 6 -9.81 15.98 -14.78
N LEU A 7 -8.56 15.90 -14.32
CA LEU A 7 -8.25 15.52 -12.94
C LEU A 7 -8.26 16.68 -11.93
N VAL A 8 -8.22 17.93 -12.40
CA VAL A 8 -8.04 19.11 -11.52
C VAL A 8 -9.04 20.23 -11.81
N ARG A 9 -9.06 20.77 -13.03
CA ARG A 9 -9.87 21.98 -13.32
C ARG A 9 -11.36 21.67 -13.39
N ASP A 10 -11.70 20.60 -14.08
CA ASP A 10 -13.08 20.20 -14.40
C ASP A 10 -13.48 18.96 -13.60
N TYR A 11 -12.81 18.68 -12.48
CA TYR A 11 -13.00 17.48 -11.66
C TYR A 11 -14.47 17.24 -11.29
N ASP A 12 -15.24 18.30 -11.03
CA ASP A 12 -16.66 18.20 -10.67
C ASP A 12 -17.52 17.58 -11.79
N HIS A 13 -17.06 17.61 -13.05
CA HIS A 13 -17.70 16.92 -14.18
C HIS A 13 -17.21 15.49 -14.37
N PHE A 14 -16.10 15.12 -13.73
CA PHE A 14 -15.41 13.82 -13.85
C PHE A 14 -15.22 13.18 -12.47
N SER A 15 -16.20 13.35 -11.57
CA SER A 15 -16.12 12.86 -10.19
C SER A 15 -16.34 11.36 -10.04
N ASP A 16 -16.81 10.70 -11.11
CA ASP A 16 -17.21 9.30 -11.10
C ASP A 16 -16.03 8.39 -11.47
N ARG A 17 -15.87 7.29 -10.74
CA ARG A 17 -14.79 6.30 -10.87
C ARG A 17 -15.18 5.10 -11.71
N GLY A 18 -16.48 4.87 -11.89
CA GLY A 18 -17.00 3.73 -12.66
C GLY A 18 -16.74 2.37 -12.02
N ILE A 19 -16.40 2.34 -10.72
CA ILE A 19 -16.17 1.11 -9.95
C ILE A 19 -17.44 0.84 -9.12
N TYR A 20 -17.97 -0.37 -9.22
CA TYR A 20 -19.11 -0.77 -8.40
C TYR A 20 -18.75 -0.74 -6.91
N SER A 21 -19.57 -0.06 -6.11
CA SER A 21 -19.46 -0.06 -4.66
C SER A 21 -20.85 -0.13 -4.01
N ASN A 22 -21.00 -0.97 -2.99
CA ASN A 22 -22.27 -1.15 -2.28
C ASN A 22 -22.05 -1.36 -0.79
N ARG A 23 -22.20 -0.28 -0.02
CA ARG A 23 -21.99 -0.28 1.43
C ARG A 23 -22.84 -1.30 2.20
N LYS A 24 -24.03 -1.66 1.72
CA LYS A 24 -24.95 -2.55 2.45
C LYS A 24 -24.66 -4.03 2.22
N ILE A 25 -24.34 -4.40 0.98
CA ILE A 25 -24.09 -5.80 0.59
C ILE A 25 -22.61 -6.15 0.75
N ASP A 26 -21.73 -5.23 0.39
CA ASP A 26 -20.27 -5.38 0.51
C ASP A 26 -19.65 -4.09 1.07
N PRO A 27 -19.57 -3.96 2.41
CA PRO A 27 -18.99 -2.79 3.05
C PRO A 27 -17.54 -2.51 2.63
N LEU A 28 -16.76 -3.53 2.24
CA LEU A 28 -15.35 -3.37 1.83
C LEU A 28 -15.24 -2.81 0.41
N SER A 29 -16.22 -3.09 -0.46
CA SER A 29 -16.32 -2.43 -1.76
C SER A 29 -16.52 -0.92 -1.65
N TYR A 30 -16.91 -0.39 -0.48
CA TYR A 30 -17.22 1.02 -0.27
C TYR A 30 -16.06 1.76 0.41
N HIS A 31 -15.01 2.03 -0.36
CA HIS A 31 -13.79 2.71 0.10
C HIS A 31 -13.43 3.89 -0.81
N LEU A 32 -12.35 4.62 -0.48
CA LEU A 32 -11.99 5.86 -1.16
C LEU A 32 -11.76 5.75 -2.66
N PHE A 33 -11.29 4.60 -3.13
CA PHE A 33 -10.98 4.40 -4.54
C PHE A 33 -12.21 4.04 -5.37
N SER A 34 -13.27 3.53 -4.76
CA SER A 34 -14.46 3.01 -5.45
C SER A 34 -15.73 3.85 -5.29
N THR A 35 -15.75 4.80 -4.36
CA THR A 35 -16.88 5.72 -4.16
C THR A 35 -16.72 6.99 -4.98
N ASP A 36 -17.87 7.59 -5.31
CA ASP A 36 -18.00 8.69 -6.26
C ASP A 36 -18.70 9.92 -5.65
N GLY A 37 -18.61 11.03 -6.38
CA GLY A 37 -19.37 12.24 -6.08
C GLY A 37 -19.10 12.84 -4.68
N PRO A 38 -20.13 13.37 -3.99
CA PRO A 38 -19.97 14.07 -2.72
C PRO A 38 -19.32 13.22 -1.62
N HIS A 39 -19.61 11.92 -1.58
CA HIS A 39 -19.08 11.05 -0.53
C HIS A 39 -17.58 10.78 -0.71
N HIS A 40 -17.12 10.63 -1.96
CA HIS A 40 -15.69 10.56 -2.25
C HIS A 40 -14.94 11.80 -1.72
N LYS A 41 -15.53 13.00 -1.91
CA LYS A 41 -14.96 14.26 -1.41
C LYS A 41 -14.91 14.29 0.12
N GLU A 42 -15.97 13.85 0.79
CA GLU A 42 -16.04 13.74 2.25
C GLU A 42 -14.95 12.81 2.80
N MET A 43 -14.81 11.61 2.25
CA MET A 43 -13.78 10.68 2.69
C MET A 43 -12.36 11.18 2.41
N ARG A 44 -12.12 11.87 1.27
CA ARG A 44 -10.83 12.54 1.04
C ARG A 44 -10.55 13.58 2.11
N TYR A 45 -11.54 14.39 2.46
CA TYR A 45 -11.38 15.42 3.49
C TYR A 45 -11.01 14.79 4.84
N MET A 46 -11.66 13.69 5.20
CA MET A 46 -11.37 12.95 6.45
C MET A 46 -9.99 12.28 6.45
N LEU A 47 -9.52 11.77 5.29
CA LEU A 47 -8.26 11.03 5.21
C LEU A 47 -7.03 11.94 5.02
N SER A 48 -7.19 13.10 4.39
CA SER A 48 -6.09 14.01 4.06
C SER A 48 -5.18 14.40 5.24
N PRO A 49 -5.68 14.61 6.48
CA PRO A 49 -4.83 14.94 7.63
C PRO A 49 -3.80 13.86 8.00
N SER A 50 -4.05 12.60 7.64
CA SER A 50 -3.12 11.49 7.88
C SER A 50 -1.85 11.57 7.01
N PHE A 51 -1.86 12.39 5.95
CA PHE A 51 -0.76 12.55 5.00
C PHE A 51 -0.04 13.90 5.14
N THR A 52 -0.10 14.53 6.32
CA THR A 52 0.69 15.72 6.64
C THR A 52 2.18 15.41 6.68
N GLY A 53 3.04 16.43 6.46
CA GLY A 53 4.49 16.23 6.44
C GLY A 53 5.06 15.57 7.70
N SER A 54 4.49 15.87 8.88
CA SER A 54 4.88 15.23 10.15
C SER A 54 4.50 13.76 10.19
N LYS A 55 3.30 13.40 9.75
CA LYS A 55 2.86 12.00 9.63
C LYS A 55 3.67 11.23 8.58
N MET A 56 3.98 11.87 7.45
CA MET A 56 4.82 11.28 6.41
C MET A 56 6.25 11.01 6.91
N ARG A 57 6.79 11.83 7.82
CA ARG A 57 8.08 11.54 8.47
C ARG A 57 8.02 10.25 9.30
N ILE A 58 6.94 10.03 10.05
CA ILE A 58 6.75 8.79 10.82
C ILE A 58 6.66 7.58 9.87
N ILE A 59 5.90 7.70 8.78
CA ILE A 59 5.80 6.64 7.76
C ILE A 59 7.18 6.34 7.15
N PHE A 60 8.00 7.37 6.92
CA PHE A 60 9.36 7.21 6.42
C PHE A 60 10.28 6.48 7.42
N GLU A 61 10.17 6.77 8.72
CA GLU A 61 10.90 6.04 9.76
C GLU A 61 10.51 4.54 9.76
N THR A 62 9.22 4.24 9.60
CA THR A 62 8.73 2.86 9.42
C THR A 62 9.34 2.21 8.18
N MET A 63 9.35 2.90 7.03
CA MET A 63 9.98 2.41 5.80
C MET A 63 11.46 2.07 6.02
N GLN A 64 12.20 2.94 6.72
CA GLN A 64 13.61 2.74 7.01
C GLN A 64 13.85 1.49 7.88
N ASN A 65 13.00 1.27 8.89
CA ASN A 65 13.06 0.07 9.73
C ASN A 65 12.78 -1.20 8.92
N CYS A 66 11.74 -1.20 8.08
CA CYS A 66 11.43 -2.31 7.19
C CYS A 66 12.58 -2.58 6.18
N SER A 67 13.23 -1.53 5.68
CA SER A 67 14.35 -1.65 4.75
C SER A 67 15.59 -2.26 5.41
N SER A 68 15.89 -1.91 6.67
CA SER A 68 16.98 -2.54 7.42
C SER A 68 16.77 -4.05 7.55
N LYS A 69 15.54 -4.45 7.92
CA LYS A 69 15.16 -5.86 8.06
C LYS A 69 15.22 -6.61 6.72
N LEU A 70 14.84 -5.96 5.63
CA LEU A 70 14.99 -6.51 4.28
C LEU A 70 16.47 -6.74 3.92
N CYS A 71 17.35 -5.78 4.23
CA CYS A 71 18.79 -5.93 4.01
C CYS A 71 19.35 -7.12 4.79
N ASP A 72 18.99 -7.27 6.08
CA ASP A 72 19.41 -8.40 6.90
C ASP A 72 18.95 -9.74 6.31
N HIS A 73 17.70 -9.81 5.85
CA HIS A 73 17.15 -10.99 5.18
C HIS A 73 17.89 -11.32 3.88
N LEU A 74 18.17 -10.33 3.04
CA LEU A 74 18.93 -10.53 1.80
C LEU A 74 20.38 -10.99 2.08
N CYS A 75 21.05 -10.38 3.07
CA CYS A 75 22.38 -10.79 3.51
C CYS A 75 22.39 -12.25 3.98
N LYS A 76 21.40 -12.68 4.77
CA LYS A 76 21.24 -14.09 5.18
C LYS A 76 20.99 -15.01 4.00
N LEU A 77 20.12 -14.64 3.06
CA LEU A 77 19.83 -15.45 1.88
C LEU A 77 21.06 -15.63 0.99
N VAL A 78 21.84 -14.57 0.78
CA VAL A 78 23.07 -14.61 -0.03
C VAL A 78 24.17 -15.39 0.69
N SER A 79 24.30 -15.27 2.00
CA SER A 79 25.33 -15.98 2.77
C SER A 79 25.03 -17.47 2.94
N SER A 80 23.76 -17.85 3.04
CA SER A 80 23.32 -19.25 3.17
C SER A 80 23.30 -20.01 1.84
N SER A 81 23.40 -19.30 0.72
CA SER A 81 23.27 -19.89 -0.60
C SER A 81 24.60 -19.79 -1.34
N GLY A 82 25.05 -20.88 -1.95
CA GLY A 82 26.23 -20.85 -2.81
C GLY A 82 26.11 -19.81 -3.93
N LYS A 83 27.24 -19.43 -4.54
CA LYS A 83 27.26 -18.49 -5.67
C LYS A 83 26.20 -18.88 -6.73
N GLY A 84 25.29 -17.97 -7.06
CA GLY A 84 24.33 -18.14 -8.17
C GLY A 84 22.87 -18.38 -7.80
N LYS A 85 22.42 -18.10 -6.57
CA LYS A 85 20.99 -18.18 -6.22
C LYS A 85 20.17 -17.10 -6.93
N THR A 86 19.18 -17.53 -7.70
CA THR A 86 18.15 -16.65 -8.26
C THR A 86 17.16 -16.23 -7.17
N LEU A 87 16.85 -14.94 -7.11
CA LEU A 87 15.89 -14.38 -6.15
C LEU A 87 14.62 -13.93 -6.87
N GLU A 88 13.47 -14.26 -6.32
CA GLU A 88 12.18 -13.76 -6.82
C GLU A 88 11.91 -12.36 -6.27
N ILE A 89 12.33 -11.33 -7.02
CA ILE A 89 12.22 -9.92 -6.62
C ILE A 89 10.76 -9.48 -6.43
N LYS A 90 9.81 -10.05 -7.19
CA LYS A 90 8.39 -9.72 -7.06
C LYS A 90 7.88 -10.03 -5.65
N ASN A 91 8.12 -11.25 -5.17
CA ASN A 91 7.69 -11.66 -3.83
C ASN A 91 8.37 -10.84 -2.72
N ILE A 92 9.68 -10.56 -2.88
CA ILE A 92 10.45 -9.75 -1.93
C ILE A 92 9.89 -8.32 -1.83
N THR A 93 9.59 -7.69 -2.97
CA THR A 93 9.08 -6.32 -3.03
C THR A 93 7.65 -6.24 -2.49
N ASN A 94 6.81 -7.23 -2.81
CA ASN A 94 5.45 -7.33 -2.27
C ASN A 94 5.47 -7.48 -0.74
N THR A 95 6.32 -8.36 -0.21
CA THR A 95 6.47 -8.56 1.24
C THR A 95 6.96 -7.28 1.93
N TYR A 96 7.93 -6.58 1.33
CA TYR A 96 8.36 -5.28 1.84
C TYR A 96 7.22 -4.25 1.88
N GLY A 97 6.49 -4.08 0.77
CA GLY A 97 5.38 -3.14 0.69
C GLY A 97 4.27 -3.44 1.73
N LEU A 98 3.95 -4.72 1.90
CA LEU A 98 2.99 -5.17 2.92
C LEU A 98 3.46 -4.85 4.34
N ASN A 99 4.72 -5.10 4.66
CA ASN A 99 5.27 -4.80 5.99
C ASN A 99 5.25 -3.28 6.28
N VAL A 100 5.55 -2.46 5.27
CA VAL A 100 5.45 -1.00 5.39
C VAL A 100 4.01 -0.57 5.65
N ILE A 101 3.04 -1.06 4.87
CA ILE A 101 1.63 -0.69 5.02
C ILE A 101 1.07 -1.18 6.35
N ALA A 102 1.38 -2.42 6.76
CA ALA A 102 0.92 -2.98 8.03
C ALA A 102 1.47 -2.21 9.23
N SER A 103 2.75 -1.84 9.18
CA SER A 103 3.38 -1.09 10.27
C SER A 103 2.91 0.37 10.29
N ALA A 104 2.87 1.06 9.14
CA ALA A 104 2.50 2.48 9.08
C ALA A 104 0.99 2.72 9.25
N GLY A 105 0.15 1.86 8.66
CA GLY A 105 -1.30 2.03 8.64
C GLY A 105 -2.03 1.36 9.81
N VAL A 106 -1.52 0.22 10.31
CA VAL A 106 -2.19 -0.59 11.34
C VAL A 106 -1.37 -0.63 12.64
N GLY A 107 -0.11 -0.20 12.63
CA GLY A 107 0.78 -0.29 13.79
C GLY A 107 1.29 -1.70 14.07
N LEU A 108 1.16 -2.63 13.11
CA LEU A 108 1.58 -4.02 13.25
C LEU A 108 2.98 -4.22 12.67
N ASP A 109 3.91 -4.71 13.48
CA ASP A 109 5.25 -5.06 12.99
C ASP A 109 5.29 -6.50 12.47
N PHE A 110 4.95 -6.68 11.19
CA PHE A 110 5.12 -7.96 10.50
C PHE A 110 6.59 -8.14 10.11
N ASN A 111 7.42 -8.65 11.02
CA ASN A 111 8.83 -8.99 10.76
C ASN A 111 9.01 -10.34 10.08
N LYS A 112 8.18 -10.64 9.08
CA LYS A 112 8.13 -11.96 8.46
C LYS A 112 8.59 -11.87 7.02
N PHE A 113 9.91 -11.74 6.83
CA PHE A 113 10.55 -12.07 5.56
C PHE A 113 10.90 -13.57 5.47
N ASP A 114 10.99 -14.25 6.62
CA ASP A 114 11.45 -15.64 6.77
C ASP A 114 10.32 -16.70 6.80
N GLU A 115 9.04 -16.31 6.85
CA GLU A 115 7.90 -17.23 6.93
C GLU A 115 6.91 -17.05 5.76
N GLU A 116 6.16 -18.11 5.42
CA GLU A 116 4.99 -18.02 4.54
C GLU A 116 4.04 -16.95 5.10
N ASN A 117 4.05 -15.78 4.46
CA ASN A 117 3.16 -14.69 4.81
C ASN A 117 1.85 -14.89 4.02
N PRO A 118 0.75 -15.30 4.67
CA PRO A 118 -0.51 -15.55 3.98
C PRO A 118 -1.06 -14.29 3.28
N LEU A 119 -0.68 -13.09 3.74
CA LEU A 119 -1.00 -11.83 3.04
C LEU A 119 -0.15 -11.64 1.77
N ALA A 120 1.13 -12.02 1.80
CA ALA A 120 1.97 -11.99 0.60
C ALA A 120 1.42 -12.96 -0.46
N GLU A 121 1.02 -14.17 -0.04
CA GLU A 121 0.38 -15.14 -0.92
C GLU A 121 -0.95 -14.61 -1.51
N ALA A 122 -1.78 -13.96 -0.69
CA ALA A 122 -3.02 -13.33 -1.14
C ALA A 122 -2.76 -12.20 -2.16
N THR A 123 -1.72 -11.37 -1.97
CA THR A 123 -1.34 -10.35 -2.95
C THR A 123 -0.76 -10.89 -4.26
N MET A 124 -0.26 -12.14 -4.28
CA MET A 124 0.21 -12.77 -5.52
C MET A 124 -0.93 -13.33 -6.38
N LYS A 125 -2.12 -13.50 -5.80
CA LYS A 125 -3.33 -14.06 -6.44
C LYS A 125 -4.26 -12.99 -7.03
N VAL A 126 -3.95 -11.70 -6.84
CA VAL A 126 -4.65 -10.54 -7.41
C VAL A 126 -3.85 -9.99 -8.59
#